data_AF-A0A959T5R7-F1
#
_entry.id   AF-A0A959T5R7-F1
#
_cell.length_a   1.000
_cell.length_b   1.000
_cell.length_c   1.000
_cell.angle_alpha   90.00
_cell.angle_beta   90.00
_cell.angle_gamma   90.00
#
_symmetry.space_group_name_H-M   'P 1'
#
loop_
_entity.id
_entity.type
_entity.pdbx_description
1 polymer ?
#
loop_
_entity_poly.entity_id
_entity_poly.type
_entity_poly.pdbx_seq_one_letter_code
_entity_poly.pdbx_strand_id
1 'polypeptide(L)'
;GVKLDELHYGMHVKVVQVLQGDAEAGDTLMVWGDNGALCRVYVGAWANGDTVLWGLHESDLSGNFIWNQQYPPDLEMVGDYHISVCGVYWLNYGNGQVTGPIADGLNSLPLAALPAYLQG
;
A
#
# COMPACT_ATOMS: atom_id res chain seq x y z
N GLY A 1 -1.39 7.63 -1.81
CA GLY A 1 -0.56 8.49 -0.94
C GLY A 1 0.76 8.77 -1.59
N VAL A 2 1.69 9.36 -0.84
CA VAL A 2 3.10 9.54 -1.24
C VAL A 2 3.97 8.73 -0.28
N LYS A 3 4.89 7.91 -0.81
CA LYS A 3 5.87 7.22 0.03
C LYS A 3 6.89 8.24 0.55
N LEU A 4 7.10 8.27 1.87
CA LEU A 4 8.04 9.19 2.51
C LEU A 4 9.42 8.57 2.66
N ASP A 5 9.49 7.42 3.32
CA ASP A 5 10.70 6.67 3.59
C ASP A 5 10.40 5.18 3.85
N GLU A 6 11.45 4.42 4.16
CA GLU A 6 11.37 3.01 4.56
C GLU A 6 11.86 2.82 5.99
N LEU A 7 11.24 1.88 6.69
CA LEU A 7 11.68 1.35 7.97
C LEU A 7 11.63 -0.17 7.92
N HIS A 8 12.79 -0.82 7.82
CA HIS A 8 12.88 -2.28 7.62
C HIS A 8 12.10 -2.72 6.37
N TYR A 9 11.05 -3.54 6.55
CA TYR A 9 10.13 -3.94 5.48
C TYR A 9 8.81 -3.13 5.47
N GLY A 10 8.75 -2.06 6.26
CA GLY A 10 7.67 -1.09 6.27
C GLY A 10 8.03 0.21 5.56
N MET A 11 7.01 1.04 5.29
CA MET A 11 7.16 2.38 4.74
C MET A 11 6.20 3.34 5.41
N HIS A 12 6.62 4.61 5.54
CA HIS A 12 5.70 5.68 5.89
C HIS A 12 5.02 6.22 4.64
N VAL A 13 3.69 6.31 4.68
CA VAL A 13 2.87 6.85 3.58
C VAL A 13 2.13 8.07 4.03
N LYS A 14 2.36 9.21 3.35
CA LYS A 14 1.52 10.39 3.50
C LYS A 14 0.24 10.21 2.71
N VAL A 15 -0.91 10.28 3.37
CA VAL A 15 -2.22 10.26 2.72
C VAL A 15 -2.46 11.61 2.07
N VAL A 16 -2.72 11.60 0.76
CA VAL A 16 -3.08 12.79 -0.03
C VAL A 16 -4.58 12.84 -0.29
N GLN A 17 -5.18 11.67 -0.52
CA GLN A 17 -6.59 11.49 -0.79
C GLN A 17 -7.00 10.09 -0.33
N VAL A 18 -8.23 9.98 0.19
CA VAL A 18 -8.87 8.72 0.52
C VAL A 18 -10.07 8.53 -0.39
N LEU A 19 -10.15 7.34 -1.00
CA LEU A 19 -11.27 6.95 -1.86
C LEU A 19 -12.28 6.08 -1.10
N GLN A 20 -11.80 5.28 -0.14
CA GLN A 20 -12.59 4.41 0.72
C GLN A 20 -11.77 4.10 1.99
N GLY A 21 -12.45 3.86 3.11
CA GLY A 21 -11.84 3.58 4.42
C GLY A 21 -11.81 4.80 5.33
N ASP A 22 -11.19 4.63 6.51
CA ASP A 22 -11.33 5.56 7.63
C ASP A 22 -10.12 6.49 7.85
N ALA A 23 -9.04 6.33 7.07
CA ALA A 23 -7.91 7.27 7.10
C ALA A 23 -8.33 8.65 6.58
N GLU A 24 -7.60 9.69 6.95
CA GLU A 24 -7.85 11.06 6.50
C GLU A 24 -6.72 11.61 5.63
N ALA A 25 -7.06 12.54 4.74
CA ALA A 25 -6.05 13.27 3.97
C ALA A 25 -5.17 14.09 4.93
N GLY A 26 -3.86 13.90 4.84
CA GLY A 26 -2.91 14.47 5.79
C GLY A 26 -2.38 13.47 6.83
N ASP A 27 -2.96 12.28 6.96
CA ASP A 27 -2.38 11.26 7.85
C ASP A 27 -1.04 10.75 7.34
N THR A 28 -0.18 10.31 8.26
CA THR A 28 1.01 9.52 7.94
C THR A 28 0.79 8.12 8.48
N LEU A 29 0.68 7.14 7.58
CA LEU A 29 0.44 5.74 7.93
C LEU A 29 1.75 4.98 7.94
N MET A 30 1.91 4.05 8.89
CA MET A 30 2.90 2.96 8.76
C MET A 30 2.27 1.83 7.95
N VAL A 31 2.96 1.40 6.88
CA VAL A 31 2.47 0.36 5.98
C VAL A 31 3.52 -0.75 5.82
N TRP A 32 3.16 -1.97 6.20
CA TRP A 32 4.03 -3.15 6.12
C TRP A 32 3.93 -3.86 4.78
N GLY A 33 5.08 -4.11 4.16
CA GLY A 33 5.21 -4.92 2.95
C GLY A 33 5.68 -6.34 3.23
N ASP A 34 6.37 -6.94 2.26
CA ASP A 34 6.97 -8.26 2.41
C ASP A 34 8.26 -8.22 3.23
N ASN A 35 8.33 -9.09 4.23
CA ASN A 35 9.53 -9.31 5.03
C ASN A 35 10.43 -10.42 4.46
N GLY A 36 10.14 -10.98 3.29
CA GLY A 36 10.86 -12.10 2.65
C GLY A 36 10.13 -13.44 2.69
N ALA A 37 9.02 -13.53 3.42
CA ALA A 37 8.26 -14.77 3.61
C ALA A 37 6.74 -14.55 3.57
N LEU A 38 6.29 -13.33 3.24
CA LEU A 38 4.89 -12.97 3.11
C LEU A 38 4.56 -12.83 1.63
N CYS A 39 3.35 -13.13 1.20
CA CYS A 39 2.95 -12.87 -0.19
C CYS A 39 2.61 -11.39 -0.44
N ARG A 40 3.33 -10.46 0.19
CA ARG A 40 3.10 -9.01 0.06
C ARG A 40 4.04 -8.43 -0.99
N VAL A 41 3.82 -7.17 -1.36
CA VAL A 41 4.78 -6.44 -2.21
C VAL A 41 5.89 -5.88 -1.32
N TYR A 42 7.15 -5.97 -1.74
CA TYR A 42 8.26 -5.29 -1.07
C TYR A 42 8.05 -3.78 -1.13
N VAL A 43 8.22 -3.09 0.00
CA VAL A 43 8.09 -1.63 0.04
C VAL A 43 9.09 -0.90 -0.87
N GLY A 44 10.22 -1.55 -1.18
CA GLY A 44 11.21 -1.07 -2.16
C GLY A 44 10.74 -1.08 -3.62
N ALA A 45 9.52 -1.55 -3.92
CA ALA A 45 8.92 -1.44 -5.24
C ALA A 45 8.63 0.01 -5.66
N TRP A 46 8.59 0.94 -4.71
CA TRP A 46 8.35 2.37 -4.95
C TRP A 46 9.52 3.21 -4.41
N ALA A 47 9.90 4.26 -5.13
CA ALA A 47 10.87 5.22 -4.64
C ALA A 47 10.24 6.18 -3.62
N ASN A 48 11.07 6.74 -2.73
CA ASN A 48 10.63 7.84 -1.87
C ASN A 48 10.21 9.03 -2.74
N GLY A 49 9.03 9.59 -2.48
CA GLY A 49 8.40 10.62 -3.28
C GLY A 49 7.41 10.11 -4.32
N ASP A 50 7.36 8.79 -4.58
CA ASP A 50 6.38 8.24 -5.53
C ASP A 50 4.95 8.45 -5.02
N THR A 51 4.08 8.86 -5.94
CA THR A 51 2.64 8.94 -5.71
C THR A 51 1.98 7.67 -6.23
N VAL A 52 1.34 6.94 -5.32
CA VAL A 52 0.77 5.63 -5.62
C VAL A 52 -0.63 5.56 -5.04
N LEU A 53 -1.53 4.93 -5.77
CA LEU A 53 -2.82 4.53 -5.23
C LEU A 53 -2.66 3.16 -4.59
N TRP A 54 -2.89 3.04 -3.29
CA TRP A 54 -2.82 1.76 -2.57
C TRP A 54 -4.18 1.39 -1.99
N GLY A 55 -4.56 0.13 -2.14
CA GLY A 55 -5.52 -0.56 -1.29
C GLY A 55 -4.76 -1.21 -0.14
N LEU A 56 -5.09 -0.78 1.07
CA LEU A 56 -4.42 -1.18 2.31
C LEU A 56 -5.42 -1.87 3.23
N HIS A 57 -4.93 -2.78 4.07
CA HIS A 57 -5.67 -3.37 5.18
C HIS A 57 -5.02 -2.96 6.49
N GLU A 58 -5.79 -2.95 7.57
CA GLU A 58 -5.20 -2.87 8.93
C GLU A 58 -4.24 -4.05 9.13
N SER A 59 -3.10 -3.80 9.77
CA SER A 59 -2.08 -4.82 10.05
C SER A 59 -2.71 -6.03 10.75
N ASP A 60 -2.49 -7.20 10.15
CA ASP A 60 -2.86 -8.51 10.70
C ASP A 60 -1.75 -9.08 11.61
N LEU A 61 -0.67 -8.31 11.82
CA LEU A 61 0.54 -8.68 12.58
C LEU A 61 1.30 -9.89 12.01
N SER A 62 1.00 -10.36 10.79
CA SER A 62 1.59 -11.57 10.23
C SER A 62 3.13 -11.51 10.13
N GLY A 63 3.70 -10.32 9.89
CA GLY A 63 5.17 -10.14 9.85
C GLY A 63 5.87 -10.37 11.19
N ASN A 64 5.13 -10.38 12.31
CA ASN A 64 5.65 -10.74 13.62
C ASN A 64 5.71 -12.27 13.82
N PHE A 65 4.89 -13.04 13.09
CA PHE A 65 4.80 -14.50 13.23
C PHE A 65 5.53 -15.27 12.13
N ILE A 66 5.57 -14.74 10.91
CA ILE A 66 6.20 -15.36 9.75
C ILE A 66 7.63 -14.82 9.64
N TRP A 67 8.56 -15.54 10.27
CA TRP A 67 9.86 -15.02 10.65
C TRP A 67 10.87 -14.89 9.49
N ASN A 68 11.55 -13.74 9.43
CA ASN A 68 12.83 -13.55 8.73
C ASN A 68 13.87 -12.98 9.71
N GLN A 69 15.00 -13.67 9.87
CA GLN A 69 16.10 -13.28 10.76
C GLN A 69 16.79 -11.95 10.40
N GLN A 70 16.53 -11.42 9.20
CA GLN A 70 17.06 -10.13 8.74
C GLN A 70 16.48 -8.93 9.51
N TYR A 71 15.29 -9.06 10.09
CA TYR A 71 14.57 -7.96 10.72
C TYR A 71 14.32 -8.20 12.21
N PRO A 72 14.25 -7.13 13.03
CA PRO A 72 13.81 -7.24 14.42
C PRO A 72 12.43 -7.90 14.57
N PRO A 73 12.17 -8.59 15.71
CA PRO A 73 10.83 -9.06 16.03
C PRO A 73 9.87 -7.92 16.36
N ASP A 74 8.57 -8.22 16.32
CA ASP A 74 7.49 -7.38 16.84
C ASP A 74 7.45 -5.95 16.27
N LEU A 75 7.77 -5.83 14.98
CA LEU A 75 7.77 -4.55 14.28
C LEU A 75 6.34 -4.07 13.93
N GLU A 76 5.45 -4.98 13.51
CA GLU A 76 4.08 -4.61 13.16
C GLU A 76 3.24 -4.34 14.42
N MET A 77 2.46 -3.26 14.42
CA MET A 77 1.62 -2.86 15.54
C MET A 77 0.14 -2.74 15.16
N VAL A 78 -0.74 -2.86 16.15
CA VAL A 78 -2.16 -2.55 15.99
C VAL A 78 -2.32 -1.07 15.67
N GLY A 79 -3.07 -0.76 14.61
CA GLY A 79 -3.24 0.59 14.07
C GLY A 79 -2.32 0.89 12.88
N ASP A 80 -1.31 0.05 12.62
CA ASP A 80 -0.59 0.09 11.35
C ASP A 80 -1.43 -0.53 10.23
N TYR A 81 -0.95 -0.41 9.00
CA TYR A 81 -1.54 -1.01 7.82
C TYR A 81 -0.57 -2.00 7.17
N HIS A 82 -1.06 -2.85 6.28
CA HIS A 82 -0.23 -3.66 5.42
C HIS A 82 -0.76 -3.73 3.99
N ILE A 83 0.14 -4.09 3.07
CA ILE A 83 -0.18 -4.38 1.67
C ILE A 83 -0.74 -5.81 1.60
N SER A 84 -1.81 -6.02 0.85
CA SER A 84 -2.48 -7.33 0.77
C SER A 84 -1.66 -8.39 0.02
N VAL A 85 -2.02 -9.67 0.27
CA VAL A 85 -1.17 -10.86 0.11
C VAL A 85 -1.29 -11.59 -1.25
N CYS A 86 -2.22 -11.24 -2.13
CA CYS A 86 -2.42 -12.02 -3.38
C CYS A 86 -3.05 -11.24 -4.55
N GLY A 87 -3.24 -9.93 -4.43
CA GLY A 87 -3.88 -9.11 -5.47
C GLY A 87 -3.09 -7.87 -5.81
N VAL A 88 -3.27 -7.37 -7.03
CA VAL A 88 -2.72 -6.08 -7.44
C VAL A 88 -3.66 -4.99 -6.92
N TYR A 89 -3.42 -4.55 -5.68
CA TYR A 89 -4.20 -3.47 -5.06
C TYR A 89 -3.48 -2.14 -5.10
N TRP A 90 -2.52 -1.98 -6.02
CA TRP A 90 -1.89 -0.70 -6.22
C TRP A 90 -1.89 -0.32 -7.69
N LEU A 91 -2.09 0.97 -7.93
CA LEU A 91 -2.06 1.57 -9.26
C LEU A 91 -1.07 2.72 -9.22
N ASN A 92 -0.33 2.89 -10.31
CA ASN A 92 0.51 4.06 -10.50
C ASN A 92 -0.38 5.27 -10.74
N TYR A 93 0.08 6.44 -10.31
CA TYR A 93 -0.58 7.70 -10.56
C TYR A 93 0.36 8.68 -11.27
N GLY A 94 -0.13 9.33 -12.32
CA GLY A 94 0.60 10.40 -13.00
C GLY A 94 -0.33 11.27 -13.84
N ASN A 95 -0.21 12.59 -13.72
CA ASN A 95 -0.96 13.57 -14.51
C ASN A 95 -2.48 13.33 -14.53
N GLY A 96 -3.07 12.96 -13.39
CA GLY A 96 -4.51 12.69 -13.26
C GLY A 96 -4.96 11.32 -13.77
N GLN A 97 -4.07 10.51 -14.32
CA GLN A 97 -4.34 9.14 -14.75
C GLN A 97 -3.88 8.12 -13.71
N VAL A 98 -4.66 7.06 -13.57
CA VAL A 98 -4.25 5.84 -12.87
C VAL A 98 -3.93 4.75 -13.87
N THR A 99 -2.85 3.99 -13.65
CA THR A 99 -2.43 2.90 -14.54
C THR A 99 -2.06 1.65 -13.76
N GLY A 100 -2.36 0.49 -14.35
CA GLY A 100 -2.20 -0.83 -13.73
C GLY A 100 -3.40 -1.73 -14.08
N PRO A 101 -3.47 -2.96 -13.57
CA PRO A 101 -4.57 -3.88 -13.86
C PRO A 101 -5.82 -3.50 -13.05
N ILE A 102 -6.69 -2.65 -13.62
CA ILE A 102 -7.84 -2.07 -12.92
C ILE A 102 -9.05 -3.02 -12.99
N ALA A 103 -9.36 -3.51 -14.19
CA ALA A 103 -10.40 -4.50 -14.45
C ALA A 103 -10.06 -5.28 -15.72
N ASP A 104 -10.83 -6.32 -16.04
CA ASP A 104 -10.64 -7.12 -17.25
C ASP A 104 -10.57 -6.24 -18.52
N GLY A 105 -9.40 -6.22 -19.14
CA GLY A 105 -9.13 -5.41 -20.35
C GLY A 105 -8.96 -3.91 -20.11
N LEU A 106 -9.00 -3.43 -18.86
CA LEU A 106 -8.90 -2.01 -18.52
C LEU A 106 -7.63 -1.74 -17.70
N ASN A 107 -6.66 -1.06 -18.32
CA ASN A 107 -5.34 -0.82 -17.73
C ASN A 107 -5.02 0.65 -17.42
N SER A 108 -5.92 1.57 -17.78
CA SER A 108 -5.75 3.00 -17.56
C SER A 108 -7.10 3.71 -17.59
N LEU A 109 -7.31 4.65 -16.67
CA LEU A 109 -8.44 5.57 -16.67
C LEU A 109 -8.12 6.83 -15.83
N PRO A 110 -8.89 7.92 -15.97
CA PRO A 110 -8.72 9.10 -15.11
C PRO A 110 -9.05 8.80 -13.66
N LEU A 111 -8.29 9.33 -12.70
CA LEU A 111 -8.55 9.11 -11.26
C LEU A 111 -10.02 9.34 -10.86
N ALA A 112 -10.67 10.35 -11.46
CA ALA A 112 -12.08 10.68 -11.20
C ALA A 112 -13.07 9.57 -11.60
N ALA A 113 -12.71 8.69 -12.52
CA ALA A 113 -13.55 7.56 -12.94
C ALA A 113 -13.28 6.27 -12.13
N LEU A 114 -12.19 6.22 -11.36
CA LEU A 114 -11.80 5.04 -10.59
C LEU A 114 -12.82 4.59 -9.55
N PRO A 115 -13.54 5.48 -8.83
CA PRO A 115 -14.50 5.06 -7.82
C PRO A 115 -15.59 4.11 -8.34
N ALA A 116 -15.94 4.16 -9.63
CA ALA A 116 -16.91 3.23 -10.23
C ALA A 116 -16.43 1.76 -10.28
N TYR A 117 -15.12 1.55 -10.09
CA TYR A 117 -14.45 0.24 -10.14
C TYR A 117 -13.95 -0.24 -8.78
N LEU A 118 -14.06 0.59 -7.74
CA LEU A 118 -13.76 0.20 -6.38
C LEU A 118 -14.99 -0.50 -5.80
N GLN A 119 -15.10 -1.81 -6.02
CA GLN A 119 -16.07 -2.65 -5.32
C GLN A 119 -15.33 -3.40 -4.22
N GLY A 120 -15.73 -3.16 -2.97
CA GLY A 120 -15.42 -3.98 -1.81
C GLY A 120 -16.55 -4.96 -1.55
#